data_AF-A0A7C4ZQI3-F1
#
_entry.id   AF-A0A7C4ZQI3-F1
#
_cell.length_a   1.000
_cell.length_b   1.000
_cell.length_c   1.000
_cell.angle_alpha   90.00
_cell.angle_beta   90.00
_cell.angle_gamma   90.00
#
_symmetry.space_group_name_H-M   'P 1'
#
loop_
_entity.id
_entity.type
_entity.pdbx_description
1 polymer ?
#
loop_
_entity_poly.entity_id
_entity_poly.type
_entity_poly.pdbx_seq_one_letter_code
_entity_poly.pdbx_strand_id
1 'polypeptide(L)' 'MSEIQRKRKEMELRAWKMYFKKYGENAPTPSNKIQWIIFNGKTYLVLFNEDGILAMYRVYSHNKIREIAVVRV' A
#
# COMPACT_ATOMS: atom_id res chain seq x y z
N MET A 1 -19.30 8.15 6.78
CA MET A 1 -18.15 7.28 6.43
C MET A 1 -18.13 6.15 7.44
N SER A 2 -18.16 4.88 7.01
CA SER A 2 -18.18 3.75 7.95
C SER A 2 -16.83 3.55 8.62
N GLU A 3 -16.82 2.90 9.79
CA GLU A 3 -15.59 2.59 10.52
C GLU A 3 -14.60 1.78 9.67
N ILE A 4 -15.12 0.88 8.84
CA ILE A 4 -14.35 0.06 7.90
C ILE A 4 -13.69 0.94 6.83
N GLN A 5 -14.42 1.91 6.28
CA GLN A 5 -13.86 2.86 5.30
C GLN A 5 -12.78 3.73 5.91
N ARG A 6 -12.95 4.19 7.16
CA ARG A 6 -11.93 4.96 7.87
C ARG A 6 -10.64 4.14 8.07
N LYS A 7 -10.77 2.91 8.60
CA LYS A 7 -9.64 2.00 8.82
C LYS A 7 -8.88 1.68 7.52
N ARG A 8 -9.59 1.52 6.40
CA ARG A 8 -8.96 1.36 5.07
C ARG A 8 -8.11 2.56 4.68
N LYS A 9 -8.67 3.77 4.77
CA LYS A 9 -7.93 5.02 4.47
C LYS A 9 -6.70 5.21 5.37
N GLU A 10 -6.80 4.85 6.64
CA GLU A 10 -5.66 4.92 7.57
C GLU A 10 -4.52 3.96 7.16
N MET A 11 -4.86 2.74 6.72
CA MET A 11 -3.86 1.78 6.22
C MET A 11 -3.23 2.22 4.90
N GLU A 12 -4.02 2.80 4.00
CA GLU A 12 -3.57 3.38 2.74
C GLU A 12 -2.57 4.52 2.96
N LEU A 13 -2.92 5.48 3.82
CA LEU A 13 -2.03 6.57 4.20
C LEU A 13 -0.74 6.04 4.86
N ARG A 14 -0.84 4.97 5.65
CA ARG A 14 0.32 4.34 6.27
C ARG A 14 1.25 3.70 5.24
N ALA A 15 0.70 3.00 4.25
CA ALA A 15 1.48 2.43 3.16
C ALA A 15 2.21 3.52 2.37
N TRP A 16 1.53 4.62 2.05
CA TRP A 16 2.14 5.80 1.43
C TRP A 16 3.30 6.37 2.24
N LYS A 17 3.09 6.61 3.54
CA LYS A 17 4.15 7.10 4.43
C LYS A 17 5.32 6.13 4.52
N MET A 18 5.06 4.83 4.57
CA MET A 18 6.11 3.81 4.60
C MET A 18 6.92 3.79 3.31
N TYR A 19 6.26 3.93 2.17
CA TYR A 19 6.90 4.02 0.86
C TYR A 19 7.87 5.20 0.79
N PHE A 20 7.41 6.44 1.01
CA PHE A 20 8.28 7.62 0.95
C PHE A 20 9.34 7.63 2.05
N LYS A 21 9.04 7.10 3.25
CA LYS A 21 10.05 6.93 4.30
C LYS A 21 11.19 5.99 3.87
N LYS A 22 10.89 4.98 3.06
CA LYS A 22 11.87 3.99 2.60
C LYS A 22 12.63 4.44 1.35
N TYR A 23 11.93 5.03 0.38
CA TYR A 23 12.48 5.34 -0.94
C TYR A 23 12.88 6.81 -1.11
N GLY A 24 12.57 7.66 -0.13
CA GLY A 24 12.82 9.09 -0.18
C GLY A 24 11.70 9.84 -0.89
N GLU A 25 11.69 11.17 -0.74
CA GLU A 25 10.65 12.05 -1.25
C GLU A 25 10.65 12.14 -2.79
N ASN A 26 11.76 11.79 -3.43
CA ASN A 26 11.92 11.77 -4.89
C ASN A 26 11.49 10.44 -5.55
N ALA A 27 10.97 9.49 -4.76
CA ALA A 27 10.48 8.23 -5.30
C ALA A 27 9.25 8.46 -6.21
N PRO A 28 9.00 7.58 -7.21
CA PRO A 28 7.82 7.68 -8.05
C PRO A 28 6.53 7.78 -7.22
N THR A 29 5.70 8.77 -7.51
CA THR A 29 4.47 9.03 -6.75
C THR A 29 3.43 7.95 -7.04
N PRO A 30 2.92 7.24 -6.01
CA PRO A 30 1.80 6.34 -6.21
C PRO A 30 0.58 7.10 -6.74
N SER A 31 -0.17 6.50 -7.65
CA SER A 31 -1.47 7.02 -8.04
C SER A 31 -2.41 7.08 -6.83
N ASN A 32 -3.41 7.97 -6.89
CA ASN A 32 -4.48 8.07 -5.89
C ASN A 32 -5.31 6.78 -5.72
N LYS A 33 -5.11 5.79 -6.59
CA LYS A 33 -5.76 4.49 -6.52
C LYS A 33 -4.80 3.50 -5.87
N ILE A 34 -5.25 2.89 -4.78
CA ILE A 34 -4.55 1.81 -4.09
C ILE A 34 -5.38 0.56 -4.27
N GLN A 35 -4.74 -0.56 -4.62
CA GLN A 35 -5.46 -1.81 -4.85
C GLN A 35 -5.35 -2.72 -3.63
N TRP A 36 -6.49 -3.24 -3.20
CA TRP A 36 -6.59 -4.28 -2.19
C TRP A 36 -6.79 -5.63 -2.88
N ILE A 37 -5.87 -6.56 -2.69
CA ILE A 37 -5.88 -7.87 -3.34
C ILE A 37 -5.92 -8.95 -2.26
N ILE A 38 -6.75 -9.97 -2.46
CA ILE A 38 -6.76 -11.17 -1.61
C ILE A 38 -6.14 -12.30 -2.43
N PHE A 39 -5.06 -12.88 -1.92
CA PHE A 39 -4.37 -14.00 -2.58
C PHE A 39 -3.96 -15.03 -1.52
N ASN A 40 -4.37 -16.30 -1.71
CA ASN A 40 -4.15 -17.40 -0.77
C ASN A 40 -4.58 -17.06 0.68
N GLY A 41 -5.77 -16.48 0.84
CA GLY A 41 -6.32 -16.10 2.16
C GLY A 41 -5.59 -14.95 2.85
N LYS A 42 -4.66 -14.27 2.16
CA LYS A 42 -3.90 -13.13 2.67
C LYS A 42 -4.31 -11.87 1.94
N THR A 43 -4.45 -10.78 2.68
CA THR A 43 -4.78 -9.47 2.13
C THR A 43 -3.49 -8.70 1.85
N TYR A 44 -3.44 -8.06 0.68
CA TYR A 44 -2.34 -7.25 0.21
C TYR A 44 -2.85 -5.87 -0.20
N LEU A 45 -2.01 -4.87 0.02
CA LEU A 45 -2.20 -3.49 -0.39
C LEU A 45 -1.10 -3.16 -1.39
N VAL A 46 -1.50 -2.77 -2.59
CA VAL A 46 -0.58 -2.50 -3.70
C VAL A 46 -0.63 -1.02 -4.04
N LEU A 47 0.52 -0.37 -3.94
CA LEU A 47 0.79 0.95 -4.49
C LEU A 47 1.23 0.79 -5.94
N PHE A 48 0.62 1.54 -6.84
CA PHE A 48 0.95 1.54 -8.26
C PHE A 48 0.88 2.96 -8.80
N ASN A 49 1.55 3.21 -9.92
CA ASN A 49 1.39 4.40 -10.74
C ASN A 49 1.04 4.00 -12.18
N GLU A 50 1.14 4.94 -13.12
CA GLU A 50 0.89 4.67 -14.55
C GLU A 50 1.93 3.69 -15.14
N ASP A 51 3.13 3.63 -14.58
CA ASP A 51 4.22 2.76 -15.04
C ASP A 51 4.16 1.35 -14.47
N GLY A 52 3.40 1.13 -13.39
CA GLY A 52 3.17 -0.19 -12.82
C GLY A 52 3.15 -0.23 -11.29
N ILE A 53 3.46 -1.40 -10.73
CA ILE A 53 3.47 -1.61 -9.28
C ILE A 53 4.70 -0.94 -8.69
N LEU A 54 4.52 -0.15 -7.63
CA LEU A 54 5.61 0.48 -6.88
C LEU A 54 5.95 -0.33 -5.63
N ALA A 55 4.94 -0.73 -4.85
CA ALA A 55 5.15 -1.47 -3.62
C ALA A 55 3.94 -2.34 -3.27
N MET A 56 4.20 -3.47 -2.63
CA MET A 56 3.18 -4.37 -2.14
C MET A 56 3.39 -4.66 -0.65
N TYR A 57 2.32 -4.48 0.12
CA TYR A 57 2.29 -4.69 1.56
C TYR A 57 1.32 -5.79 1.93
N ARG A 58 1.75 -6.77 2.70
CA ARG A 58 0.85 -7.75 3.33
C ARG A 58 0.21 -7.17 4.58
N VAL A 59 -1.10 -7.29 4.66
CA VAL A 59 -1.93 -6.85 5.78
C VAL A 59 -2.14 -8.04 6.73
N TYR A 60 -1.72 -7.91 7.98
CA TYR A 60 -1.81 -8.97 9.00
C TYR A 60 -2.99 -8.77 9.96
N SER A 61 -3.32 -7.52 10.26
CA SER A 61 -4.45 -7.12 11.09
C SER A 61 -4.83 -5.69 10.75
N HIS A 62 -5.97 -5.21 11.28
CA HIS A 62 -6.53 -3.88 10.99
C HIS A 62 -5.52 -2.72 11.11
N ASN A 63 -4.41 -2.89 11.84
CA ASN A 63 -3.36 -1.89 12.03
C ASN A 63 -1.93 -2.37 11.74
N LYS A 64 -1.71 -3.51 11.07
CA LYS A 64 -0.34 -4.01 10.82
C LYS A 64 -0.14 -4.40 9.36
N ILE A 65 0.70 -3.63 8.67
CA ILE A 65 1.17 -3.93 7.32
C ILE A 65 2.68 -4.22 7.34
N ARG A 66 3.14 -5.12 6.47
CA ARG A 66 4.56 -5.39 6.23
C ARG A 66 4.79 -5.38 4.73
N GLU A 67 5.79 -4.66 4.28
CA GLU A 67 6.20 -4.73 2.88
C GLU A 67 6.70 -6.14 2.54
N ILE A 68 6.34 -6.63 1.36
CA ILE A 68 6.71 -7.97 0.90
C ILE A 68 7.37 -8.01 -0.46
N ALA A 69 7.10 -7.03 -1.33
CA ALA A 69 7.69 -6.94 -2.65
C ALA A 69 7.63 -5.50 -3.16
N VAL A 70 8.65 -5.13 -3.94
CA VAL A 70 8.78 -3.85 -4.62
C VAL A 70 9.20 -4.17 -6.03
N VAL A 71 8.50 -3.60 -7.02
CA VAL A 71 8.96 -3.64 -8.40
C VAL A 71 9.65 -2.29 -8.61
N ARG A 72 10.98 -2.33 -8.82
CA ARG A 72 11.67 -1.14 -9.33
C ARG A 72 11.25 -1.00 -10.77
N VAL A 73 10.47 0.04 -11.07
CA VAL A 73 10.30 0.56 -12.42
C VAL A 73 11.45 1.50 -12.71
#